data_AF-A0A7S4KVT5-F1
#
_entry.id   AF-A0A7S4KVT5-F1
#
_cell.length_a   1.000
_cell.length_b   1.000
_cell.length_c   1.000
_cell.angle_alpha   90.00
_cell.angle_beta   90.00
_cell.angle_gamma   90.00
#
_symmetry.space_group_name_H-M   'P 1'
#
loop_
_entity.id
_entity.type
_entity.pdbx_description
1 polymer ?
#
loop_
_entity_poly.entity_id
_entity_poly.type
_entity_poly.pdbx_seq_one_letter_code
_entity_poly.pdbx_strand_id
1 'polypeptide(L)'
;NVVSFFEQLSERVPKLEAGQNPADYILQVTSSGSETGRSIDFVEEYNRSALKQENLRRLDELPPSDKLDLQQRSASTLRQLAVCSTRWFRYHWRNVTYNRTRIIIAIFVSLLFSLNIKHLLLPRVEDEASLQTFEGCLFAGFFFLCAGQVILSIGVFGDTMMVFYKEQSVSMYSPAVHLISETIAEVPWIIAILIIHMIVFYPLANLSPQPHVLGNHILAMFLSLLMFTSLGQMISVLLPSTRTAFLASGFSLGLLNLYST
;
A
#
# COMPACT_ATOMS: atom_id res chain seq x y z
N ASN A 1 21.02 -23.59 -35.20
CA ASN A 1 21.83 -22.68 -34.37
C ASN A 1 21.52 -21.26 -34.84
N VAL A 2 21.41 -20.27 -33.93
CA VAL A 2 21.04 -18.89 -34.27
C VAL A 2 22.15 -18.18 -35.04
N VAL A 3 23.41 -18.39 -34.66
CA VAL A 3 24.57 -17.79 -35.35
C VAL A 3 24.66 -18.26 -36.81
N SER A 4 24.46 -19.56 -37.04
CA SER A 4 24.47 -20.12 -38.41
C SER A 4 23.36 -19.55 -39.29
N PHE A 5 22.22 -19.12 -38.73
CA PHE A 5 21.15 -18.45 -39.49
C PHE A 5 21.58 -17.06 -39.96
N PHE A 6 22.21 -16.27 -39.08
CA PHE A 6 22.74 -14.95 -39.47
C PHE A 6 23.94 -15.06 -40.43
N GLU A 7 24.78 -16.08 -40.29
CA GLU A 7 25.89 -16.34 -41.23
C GLU A 7 25.40 -16.81 -42.61
N GLN A 8 24.26 -17.50 -42.70
CA GLN A 8 23.62 -17.81 -43.99
C GLN A 8 23.14 -16.56 -44.72
N LEU A 9 22.89 -15.48 -43.99
CA LEU A 9 22.55 -14.15 -44.51
C LEU A 9 23.79 -13.26 -44.74
N SER A 10 25.01 -13.83 -44.68
CA SER A 10 26.29 -13.09 -44.71
C SER A 10 26.58 -12.29 -45.99
N GLU A 11 25.79 -12.46 -47.06
CA GLU A 11 25.83 -11.56 -48.23
C GLU A 11 25.23 -10.18 -47.91
N ARG A 12 24.35 -10.11 -46.91
CA ARG A 12 23.61 -8.91 -46.53
C ARG A 12 23.96 -8.41 -45.12
N VAL A 13 24.69 -9.20 -44.35
CA VAL A 13 25.05 -8.98 -42.94
C VAL A 13 26.55 -9.20 -42.73
N PRO A 14 27.27 -8.36 -41.96
CA PRO A 14 28.69 -8.61 -41.63
C PRO A 14 28.86 -9.97 -40.95
N LYS A 15 29.99 -10.66 -41.17
CA LYS A 15 30.27 -11.94 -40.51
C LYS A 15 30.71 -11.72 -39.07
N LEU A 16 30.49 -12.72 -38.22
CA LEU A 16 30.98 -12.74 -36.84
C LEU A 16 32.51 -12.65 -36.83
N GLU A 17 33.08 -11.70 -36.10
CA GLU A 17 34.52 -11.54 -35.98
C GLU A 17 35.12 -12.56 -34.98
N ALA A 18 36.37 -12.97 -35.23
CA ALA A 18 37.06 -13.93 -34.38
C ALA A 18 37.30 -13.33 -32.98
N GLY A 19 36.67 -13.93 -31.96
CA GLY A 19 36.73 -13.45 -30.58
C GLY A 19 35.58 -12.52 -30.16
N GLN A 20 34.67 -12.17 -31.09
CA GLN A 20 33.46 -11.40 -30.77
C GLN A 20 32.42 -12.28 -30.06
N ASN A 21 31.76 -11.73 -29.04
CA ASN A 21 30.64 -12.38 -28.37
C ASN A 21 29.46 -12.55 -29.34
N PRO A 22 28.96 -13.79 -29.57
CA PRO A 22 27.84 -14.03 -30.48
C PRO A 22 26.56 -13.28 -30.13
N ALA A 23 26.31 -12.99 -28.85
CA ALA A 23 25.13 -12.23 -28.42
C ALA A 23 25.24 -10.74 -28.83
N ASP A 24 26.41 -10.14 -28.67
CA ASP A 24 26.67 -8.75 -29.07
C ASP A 24 26.64 -8.59 -30.59
N TYR A 25 27.17 -9.58 -31.32
CA TYR A 25 27.07 -9.65 -32.78
C TYR A 25 25.60 -9.65 -33.27
N ILE A 26 24.73 -10.47 -32.69
CA ILE A 26 23.31 -10.51 -33.06
C ILE A 26 22.61 -9.17 -32.78
N LEU A 27 22.92 -8.52 -31.65
CA LEU A 27 22.38 -7.20 -31.33
C LEU A 27 22.87 -6.14 -32.31
N GLN A 28 24.16 -6.16 -32.66
CA GLN A 28 24.74 -5.24 -33.63
C GLN A 28 24.09 -5.43 -35.02
N VAL A 29 23.98 -6.66 -35.49
CA VAL A 29 23.36 -6.98 -36.78
C VAL A 29 21.89 -6.54 -36.85
N THR A 30 21.12 -6.78 -35.79
CA THR A 30 19.68 -6.46 -35.76
C THR A 30 19.41 -4.97 -35.52
N SER A 31 20.29 -4.25 -34.81
CA SER A 31 20.17 -2.81 -34.57
C SER A 31 20.74 -1.95 -35.71
N SER A 32 21.89 -2.33 -36.28
CA SER A 32 22.56 -1.60 -37.37
C SER A 32 21.82 -1.66 -38.71
N GLY A 33 20.82 -2.55 -38.85
CA GLY A 33 19.89 -2.57 -39.99
C GLY A 33 19.10 -1.26 -40.14
N SER A 34 18.92 -0.48 -39.07
CA SER A 34 18.29 0.85 -39.13
C SER A 34 19.24 1.97 -39.58
N GLU A 35 20.56 1.77 -39.49
CA GLU A 35 21.57 2.82 -39.74
C GLU A 35 22.27 2.70 -41.10
N THR A 36 22.35 1.49 -41.67
CA THR A 36 23.15 1.21 -42.88
C THR A 36 22.36 1.23 -44.19
N GLY A 37 21.08 1.60 -44.18
CA GLY A 37 20.25 1.72 -45.39
C GLY A 37 19.96 0.41 -46.13
N ARG A 38 20.41 -0.74 -45.61
CA ARG A 38 20.03 -2.08 -46.06
C ARG A 38 18.85 -2.56 -45.23
N SER A 39 17.63 -2.26 -45.72
CA SER A 39 16.38 -2.70 -45.10
C SER A 39 16.17 -4.20 -45.32
N ILE A 40 16.89 -5.04 -44.57
CA ILE A 40 16.62 -6.48 -44.50
C ILE A 40 15.50 -6.67 -43.49
N ASP A 41 14.38 -7.23 -43.94
CA ASP A 41 13.34 -7.68 -43.04
C ASP A 41 13.74 -9.04 -42.45
N PHE A 42 14.42 -9.01 -41.31
CA PHE A 42 14.81 -10.22 -40.58
C PHE A 42 13.60 -11.07 -40.15
N VAL A 43 12.42 -10.47 -40.00
CA VAL A 43 11.18 -11.19 -39.65
C VAL A 43 10.74 -12.04 -40.84
N GLU A 44 10.75 -11.48 -42.05
CA GLU A 44 10.41 -12.22 -43.28
C GLU A 44 11.41 -13.36 -43.55
N GLU A 45 12.72 -13.09 -43.43
CA GLU A 45 13.76 -14.10 -43.66
C GLU A 45 13.68 -15.25 -42.61
N TYR A 46 13.43 -14.94 -41.34
CA TYR A 46 13.19 -15.97 -40.33
C TYR A 46 11.93 -16.78 -40.65
N ASN A 47 10.86 -16.11 -41.11
CA ASN A 47 9.61 -16.75 -41.48
C ASN A 47 9.75 -17.77 -42.62
N ARG A 48 10.69 -17.54 -43.55
CA ARG A 48 10.99 -18.45 -44.67
C ARG A 48 12.05 -19.50 -44.33
N SER A 49 12.75 -19.34 -43.21
CA SER A 49 13.89 -20.20 -42.85
C SER A 49 13.49 -21.62 -42.43
N ALA A 50 14.37 -22.58 -42.70
CA ALA A 50 14.27 -23.94 -42.18
C ALA A 50 14.34 -23.98 -40.63
N LEU A 51 14.97 -22.98 -40.02
CA LEU A 51 15.07 -22.86 -38.56
C LEU A 51 13.70 -22.66 -37.91
N LYS A 52 12.82 -21.86 -38.51
CA LYS A 52 11.44 -21.70 -38.02
C LYS A 52 10.65 -22.99 -38.14
N GLN A 53 10.77 -23.70 -39.27
CA GLN A 53 10.07 -24.98 -39.47
C GLN A 53 10.47 -26.01 -38.41
N GLU A 54 11.76 -26.13 -38.10
CA GLU A 54 12.25 -27.01 -37.04
C GLU A 54 11.80 -26.57 -35.64
N ASN A 55 11.77 -25.25 -35.35
CA ASN A 55 11.25 -24.76 -34.07
C ASN A 55 9.75 -25.04 -33.89
N LEU A 56 8.95 -24.91 -34.95
CA LEU A 56 7.53 -25.26 -34.93
C LEU A 56 7.32 -26.77 -34.72
N ARG A 57 8.11 -27.60 -35.42
CA ARG A 57 8.10 -29.06 -35.23
C ARG A 57 8.37 -29.44 -33.76
N ARG A 58 9.35 -28.79 -33.13
CA ARG A 58 9.67 -28.99 -31.71
C ARG A 58 8.57 -28.50 -30.78
N LEU A 59 7.88 -27.42 -31.14
CA LEU A 59 6.74 -26.91 -30.38
C LEU A 59 5.58 -27.91 -30.39
N ASP A 60 5.32 -28.53 -31.54
CA ASP A 60 4.28 -29.56 -31.69
C ASP A 60 4.60 -30.86 -30.95
N GLU A 61 5.90 -31.14 -30.72
CA GLU A 61 6.38 -32.27 -29.91
C GLU A 61 6.26 -32.03 -28.40
N LEU A 62 6.09 -30.77 -27.96
CA LEU A 62 5.94 -30.46 -26.54
C LEU A 62 4.56 -30.89 -26.03
N PRO A 63 4.48 -31.45 -24.81
CA PRO A 63 3.20 -31.82 -24.23
C PRO A 63 2.31 -30.57 -24.06
N PRO A 64 0.98 -30.68 -24.25
CA PRO A 64 0.06 -29.57 -24.02
C PRO A 64 0.20 -29.05 -22.59
N SER A 65 0.23 -27.72 -22.45
CA SER A 65 0.48 -26.99 -21.20
C SER A 65 -0.56 -27.25 -20.10
N ASP A 66 -1.64 -27.98 -20.39
CA ASP A 66 -2.77 -28.26 -19.50
C ASP A 66 -2.41 -29.07 -18.24
N LYS A 67 -1.17 -29.59 -18.13
CA LYS A 67 -0.70 -30.38 -16.97
C LYS A 67 0.29 -29.66 -16.06
N LEU A 68 0.62 -28.40 -16.33
CA LEU A 68 1.41 -27.61 -15.39
C LEU A 68 0.47 -27.12 -14.30
N ASP A 69 0.27 -27.95 -13.26
CA ASP A 69 -0.30 -27.54 -11.98
C ASP A 69 0.71 -26.61 -11.30
N LEU A 70 0.85 -25.41 -11.85
CA LEU A 70 1.54 -24.30 -11.23
C LEU A 70 0.64 -23.91 -10.07
N GLN A 71 0.78 -24.62 -8.94
CA GLN A 71 0.24 -24.14 -7.68
C GLN A 71 0.68 -22.69 -7.56
N GLN A 72 -0.29 -21.79 -7.71
CA GLN A 72 -0.02 -20.37 -7.85
C GLN A 72 0.74 -19.85 -6.62
N ARG A 73 0.62 -20.55 -5.47
CA ARG A 73 1.28 -20.24 -4.21
C ARG A 73 1.63 -21.54 -3.47
N SER A 74 2.88 -21.70 -3.02
CA SER A 74 3.38 -22.95 -2.41
C SER A 74 3.08 -23.11 -0.90
N ALA A 75 2.62 -22.04 -0.22
CA ALA A 75 2.37 -22.04 1.23
C ALA A 75 0.88 -21.95 1.56
N SER A 76 0.44 -22.57 2.67
CA SER A 76 -0.93 -22.45 3.16
C SER A 76 -1.25 -21.01 3.60
N THR A 77 -2.52 -20.61 3.48
CA THR A 77 -2.99 -19.24 3.83
C THR A 77 -2.63 -18.85 5.26
N LEU A 78 -2.72 -19.78 6.23
CA LEU A 78 -2.36 -19.54 7.62
C LEU A 78 -0.86 -19.25 7.80
N ARG A 79 -0.01 -19.98 7.08
CA ARG A 79 1.43 -19.76 7.12
C ARG A 79 1.80 -18.42 6.47
N GLN A 80 1.14 -18.07 5.36
CA GLN A 80 1.29 -16.76 4.74
C GLN A 80 0.91 -15.65 5.74
N LEU A 81 -0.24 -15.78 6.41
CA LEU A 81 -0.72 -14.82 7.40
C LEU A 81 0.26 -14.65 8.56
N ALA A 82 0.73 -15.74 9.18
CA ALA A 82 1.66 -15.66 10.30
C ALA A 82 2.98 -14.95 9.93
N VAL A 83 3.52 -15.26 8.75
CA VAL A 83 4.77 -14.64 8.26
C VAL A 83 4.56 -13.17 7.91
N CYS A 84 3.49 -12.84 7.17
CA CYS A 84 3.16 -11.48 6.79
C CYS A 84 2.84 -10.61 8.01
N SER A 85 2.07 -11.10 9.00
CA SER A 85 1.82 -10.38 10.24
C SER A 85 3.11 -10.12 11.01
N THR A 86 3.98 -11.12 11.17
CA THR A 86 5.27 -10.93 11.85
C THR A 86 6.14 -9.88 11.16
N ARG A 87 6.13 -9.86 9.82
CA ARG A 87 6.82 -8.83 9.03
C ARG A 87 6.25 -7.44 9.33
N TRP A 88 4.93 -7.29 9.31
CA TRP A 88 4.26 -6.01 9.61
C TRP A 88 4.51 -5.53 11.03
N PHE A 89 4.42 -6.40 12.04
CA PHE A 89 4.78 -6.05 13.42
C PHE A 89 6.20 -5.51 13.54
N ARG A 90 7.17 -6.17 12.90
CA ARG A 90 8.57 -5.71 12.89
C ARG A 90 8.74 -4.39 12.14
N TYR A 91 8.00 -4.21 11.04
CA TYR A 91 8.04 -2.97 10.27
C TYR A 91 7.51 -1.79 11.10
N HIS A 92 6.32 -1.91 11.69
CA HIS A 92 5.77 -0.85 12.54
C HIS A 92 6.65 -0.59 13.76
N TRP A 93 7.15 -1.64 14.41
CA TRP A 93 8.05 -1.49 15.57
C TRP A 93 9.33 -0.70 15.22
N ARG A 94 9.93 -0.96 14.04
CA ARG A 94 11.14 -0.27 13.59
C ARG A 94 10.87 1.13 13.04
N ASN A 95 9.64 1.42 12.63
CA ASN A 95 9.26 2.74 12.14
C ASN A 95 8.99 3.71 13.31
N VAL A 96 10.07 4.09 13.99
CA VAL A 96 10.03 4.99 15.16
C VAL A 96 9.42 6.35 14.79
N THR A 97 9.71 6.86 13.60
CA THR A 97 9.17 8.15 13.14
C THR A 97 7.65 8.11 13.04
N TYR A 98 7.08 7.05 12.46
CA TYR A 98 5.63 6.87 12.36
C TYR A 98 4.97 6.83 13.76
N ASN A 99 5.45 5.96 14.65
CA ASN A 99 4.85 5.82 15.98
C ASN A 99 5.03 7.09 16.83
N ARG A 100 6.19 7.74 16.75
CA ARG A 100 6.46 9.00 17.45
C ARG A 100 5.50 10.10 16.99
N THR A 101 5.30 10.24 15.68
CA THR A 101 4.38 11.24 15.12
C THR A 101 2.95 10.98 15.58
N ARG A 102 2.49 9.72 15.61
CA ARG A 102 1.16 9.37 16.14
C ARG A 102 0.98 9.76 17.60
N ILE A 103 1.97 9.46 18.44
CA ILE A 103 1.94 9.83 19.87
C ILE A 103 1.91 11.35 20.05
N ILE A 104 2.74 12.09 19.31
CA ILE A 104 2.78 13.57 19.38
C ILE A 104 1.43 14.15 18.96
N ILE A 105 0.86 13.69 17.85
CA ILE A 105 -0.45 14.15 17.38
C ILE A 105 -1.53 13.82 18.39
N ALA A 106 -1.52 12.60 18.96
CA ALA A 106 -2.49 12.19 19.96
C ALA A 106 -2.46 13.10 21.19
N ILE A 107 -1.28 13.36 21.75
CA ILE A 107 -1.13 14.27 22.90
C ILE A 107 -1.55 15.69 22.52
N PHE A 108 -1.08 16.20 21.38
CA PHE A 108 -1.36 17.56 20.95
C PHE A 108 -2.85 17.81 20.72
N VAL A 109 -3.52 16.95 19.94
CA VAL A 109 -4.97 17.05 19.68
C VAL A 109 -5.76 16.92 20.97
N SER A 110 -5.38 15.96 21.84
CA SER A 110 -6.04 15.78 23.13
C SER A 110 -5.95 17.04 23.98
N LEU A 111 -4.76 17.63 24.13
CA LEU A 111 -4.55 18.85 24.90
C LEU A 111 -5.29 20.04 24.29
N LEU A 112 -5.16 20.23 22.97
CA LEU A 112 -5.76 21.36 22.27
C LEU A 112 -7.26 21.44 22.52
N PHE A 113 -8.00 20.35 22.31
CA PHE A 113 -9.46 20.38 22.44
C PHE A 113 -9.94 20.26 23.88
N SER A 114 -9.29 19.47 24.72
CA SER A 114 -9.71 19.32 26.13
C SER A 114 -9.45 20.58 26.98
N LEU A 115 -8.38 21.34 26.71
CA LEU A 115 -8.10 22.58 27.45
C LEU A 115 -9.14 23.67 27.18
N ASN A 116 -9.70 23.72 25.98
CA ASN A 116 -10.76 24.68 25.64
C ASN A 116 -12.05 24.44 26.43
N ILE A 117 -12.35 23.18 26.78
CA ILE A 117 -13.57 22.80 27.50
C ILE A 117 -13.36 22.52 28.99
N LYS A 118 -12.13 22.57 29.49
CA LYS A 118 -11.80 22.31 30.90
C LYS A 118 -12.63 23.15 31.88
N HIS A 119 -12.97 24.38 31.50
CA HIS A 119 -13.72 25.31 32.34
C HIS A 119 -15.25 25.09 32.29
N LEU A 120 -15.73 24.35 31.30
CA LEU A 120 -17.13 24.02 31.09
C LEU A 120 -17.48 22.76 31.89
N LEU A 121 -17.89 22.95 33.13
CA LEU A 121 -18.40 21.86 33.97
C LEU A 121 -19.82 21.50 33.50
N LEU A 122 -20.03 20.27 33.03
CA LEU A 122 -21.32 19.71 32.59
C LEU A 122 -22.53 20.04 33.51
N PRO A 123 -22.41 20.11 34.86
CA PRO A 123 -23.52 20.51 35.73
C PRO A 123 -23.84 22.02 35.76
N ARG A 124 -23.09 22.87 35.04
CA ARG A 124 -23.18 24.35 35.05
C ARG A 124 -23.37 24.97 33.65
N VAL A 125 -23.57 24.14 32.63
CA VAL A 125 -23.86 24.63 31.27
C VAL A 125 -25.34 24.97 31.19
N GLU A 126 -25.70 26.18 31.60
CA GLU A 126 -27.08 26.70 31.51
C GLU A 126 -27.33 27.43 30.18
N ASP A 127 -26.27 27.76 29.44
CA ASP A 127 -26.32 28.54 28.19
C ASP A 127 -26.11 27.64 26.96
N GLU A 128 -26.97 27.79 25.95
CA GLU A 128 -26.98 26.99 24.72
C GLU A 128 -25.65 27.12 23.96
N ALA A 129 -25.04 28.31 23.97
CA ALA A 129 -23.74 28.56 23.35
C ALA A 129 -22.59 27.77 24.02
N SER A 130 -22.66 27.58 25.33
CA SER A 130 -21.67 26.81 26.09
C SER A 130 -21.79 25.32 25.83
N LEU A 131 -23.03 24.82 25.63
CA LEU A 131 -23.29 23.43 25.24
C LEU A 131 -22.75 23.15 23.83
N GLN A 132 -23.05 24.02 22.88
CA GLN A 132 -22.55 23.90 21.51
C GLN A 132 -21.02 23.93 21.44
N THR A 133 -20.38 24.77 22.26
CA THR A 133 -18.91 24.81 22.36
C THR A 133 -18.34 23.50 22.91
N PHE A 134 -18.99 22.93 23.93
CA PHE A 134 -18.58 21.67 24.52
C PHE A 134 -18.68 20.52 23.51
N GLU A 135 -19.83 20.38 22.84
CA GLU A 135 -20.04 19.35 21.81
C GLU A 135 -19.07 19.51 20.63
N GLY A 136 -18.86 20.75 20.16
CA GLY A 136 -17.93 21.05 19.08
C GLY A 136 -16.49 20.65 19.40
N CYS A 137 -16.02 20.89 20.62
CA CYS A 137 -14.66 20.49 21.02
C CYS A 137 -14.54 18.98 21.24
N LEU A 138 -15.60 18.31 21.74
CA LEU A 138 -15.65 16.85 21.82
C LEU A 138 -15.53 16.21 20.43
N PHE A 139 -16.37 16.68 19.49
CA PHE A 139 -16.35 16.20 18.11
C PHE A 139 -15.02 16.51 17.43
N ALA A 140 -14.49 17.73 17.58
CA ALA A 140 -13.23 18.10 16.94
C ALA A 140 -12.04 17.28 17.50
N GLY A 141 -11.98 17.05 18.82
CA GLY A 141 -10.96 16.17 19.42
C GLY A 141 -10.99 14.75 18.86
N PHE A 142 -12.20 14.19 18.74
CA PHE A 142 -12.43 12.89 18.08
C PHE A 142 -11.99 12.91 16.61
N PHE A 143 -12.48 13.88 15.84
CA PHE A 143 -12.35 13.92 14.39
C PHE A 143 -10.90 14.17 13.97
N PHE A 144 -10.21 15.14 14.59
CA PHE A 144 -8.83 15.45 14.25
C PHE A 144 -7.87 14.32 14.62
N LEU A 145 -8.13 13.57 15.70
CA LEU A 145 -7.35 12.38 16.03
C LEU A 145 -7.51 11.32 14.93
N CYS A 146 -8.76 11.03 14.53
CA CYS A 146 -9.06 10.05 13.49
C CYS A 146 -8.57 10.49 12.09
N ALA A 147 -8.69 11.77 11.75
CA ALA A 147 -8.19 12.34 10.51
C ALA A 147 -6.66 12.23 10.41
N GLY A 148 -5.95 12.47 11.52
CA GLY A 148 -4.50 12.25 11.59
C GLY A 148 -4.11 10.82 11.25
N GLN A 149 -4.91 9.84 11.66
CA GLN A 149 -4.68 8.42 11.35
C GLN A 149 -4.80 8.11 9.86
N VAL A 150 -5.75 8.71 9.14
CA VAL A 150 -5.89 8.55 7.67
C VAL A 150 -4.62 8.98 6.96
N ILE A 151 -4.15 10.18 7.27
CA ILE A 151 -2.99 10.79 6.61
C ILE A 151 -1.73 9.93 6.86
N LEU A 152 -1.50 9.53 8.11
CA LEU A 152 -0.33 8.73 8.46
C LEU A 152 -0.38 7.32 7.83
N SER A 153 -1.56 6.72 7.78
CA SER A 153 -1.80 5.41 7.15
C SER A 153 -1.48 5.44 5.65
N ILE A 154 -1.89 6.50 4.93
CA ILE A 154 -1.56 6.68 3.50
C ILE A 154 -0.05 6.68 3.25
N GLY A 155 0.72 7.37 4.09
CA GLY A 155 2.17 7.45 3.95
C GLY A 155 2.84 6.08 4.11
N VAL A 156 2.52 5.37 5.20
CA VAL A 156 3.10 4.05 5.48
C VAL A 156 2.68 3.02 4.45
N PHE A 157 1.38 2.96 4.15
CA PHE A 157 0.85 1.95 3.25
C PHE A 157 1.34 2.18 1.82
N GLY A 158 1.34 3.44 1.35
CA GLY A 158 1.81 3.82 0.02
C GLY A 158 3.27 3.43 -0.26
N ASP A 159 4.17 3.62 0.71
CA ASP A 159 5.58 3.24 0.57
C ASP A 159 5.76 1.72 0.39
N THR A 160 4.87 0.91 0.96
CA THR A 160 4.94 -0.56 0.89
C THR A 160 4.29 -1.13 -0.36
N MET A 161 3.45 -0.37 -1.08
CA MET A 161 2.72 -0.86 -2.26
C MET A 161 3.64 -1.30 -3.40
N MET A 162 4.76 -0.60 -3.64
CA MET A 162 5.71 -1.01 -4.68
C MET A 162 6.30 -2.39 -4.40
N VAL A 163 6.60 -2.69 -3.12
CA VAL A 163 7.09 -4.00 -2.70
C VAL A 163 6.00 -5.05 -2.87
N PHE A 164 4.77 -4.72 -2.47
CA PHE A 164 3.61 -5.60 -2.63
C PHE A 164 3.39 -6.00 -4.10
N TYR A 165 3.40 -5.06 -5.04
CA TYR A 165 3.21 -5.37 -6.47
C TYR A 165 4.29 -6.30 -7.02
N LYS A 166 5.54 -6.14 -6.58
CA LYS A 166 6.64 -7.04 -6.95
C LYS A 166 6.48 -8.43 -6.35
N GLU A 167 6.06 -8.53 -5.11
CA GLU A 167 5.80 -9.83 -4.44
C GLU A 167 4.55 -10.52 -5.03
N GLN A 168 3.59 -9.74 -5.52
CA GLN A 168 2.39 -10.23 -6.18
C GLN A 168 2.68 -10.76 -7.60
N SER A 169 3.61 -10.15 -8.36
CA SER A 169 3.94 -10.60 -9.72
C SER A 169 4.59 -12.00 -9.74
N VAL A 170 5.20 -12.41 -8.62
CA VAL A 170 5.75 -13.76 -8.41
C VAL A 170 4.81 -14.65 -7.59
N SER A 171 3.58 -14.20 -7.34
CA SER A 171 2.54 -14.90 -6.57
C SER A 171 2.99 -15.37 -5.18
N MET A 172 3.77 -14.56 -4.45
CA MET A 172 4.35 -14.97 -3.17
C MET A 172 3.30 -15.18 -2.06
N TYR A 173 2.26 -14.34 -2.02
CA TYR A 173 1.14 -14.45 -1.08
C TYR A 173 -0.14 -13.83 -1.66
N SER A 174 -1.29 -14.05 -1.01
CA SER A 174 -2.58 -13.49 -1.43
C SER A 174 -2.74 -12.00 -1.02
N PRO A 175 -3.37 -11.14 -1.85
CA PRO A 175 -3.69 -9.76 -1.47
C PRO A 175 -4.51 -9.65 -0.18
N ALA A 176 -5.44 -10.58 0.05
CA ALA A 176 -6.24 -10.59 1.28
C ALA A 176 -5.36 -10.82 2.52
N VAL A 177 -4.34 -11.69 2.41
CA VAL A 177 -3.39 -11.94 3.49
C VAL A 177 -2.57 -10.68 3.79
N HIS A 178 -2.21 -9.91 2.77
CA HIS A 178 -1.50 -8.64 2.96
C HIS A 178 -2.29 -7.67 3.83
N LEU A 179 -3.55 -7.42 3.46
CA LEU A 179 -4.44 -6.48 4.15
C LEU A 179 -4.72 -6.93 5.58
N ILE A 180 -5.11 -8.19 5.78
CA ILE A 180 -5.41 -8.71 7.12
C ILE A 180 -4.17 -8.67 8.01
N SER A 181 -3.00 -9.02 7.47
CA SER A 181 -1.75 -9.01 8.24
C SER A 181 -1.35 -7.62 8.71
N GLU A 182 -1.59 -6.62 7.86
CA GLU A 182 -1.34 -5.21 8.17
C GLU A 182 -2.31 -4.73 9.25
N THR A 183 -3.61 -5.01 9.09
CA THR A 183 -4.64 -4.57 10.05
C THR A 183 -4.37 -5.14 11.44
N ILE A 184 -3.98 -6.42 11.52
CA ILE A 184 -3.60 -7.08 12.78
C ILE A 184 -2.41 -6.37 13.44
N ALA A 185 -1.44 -5.90 12.65
CA ALA A 185 -0.25 -5.24 13.18
C ALA A 185 -0.51 -3.78 13.63
N GLU A 186 -1.55 -3.13 13.10
CA GLU A 186 -2.00 -1.80 13.50
C GLU A 186 -2.76 -1.78 14.84
N VAL A 187 -3.52 -2.85 15.16
CA VAL A 187 -4.38 -2.91 16.35
C VAL A 187 -3.66 -2.52 17.66
N PRO A 188 -2.48 -3.06 18.03
CA PRO A 188 -1.83 -2.68 19.29
C PRO A 188 -1.40 -1.21 19.32
N TRP A 189 -1.02 -0.62 18.18
CA TRP A 189 -0.65 0.79 18.12
C TRP A 189 -1.86 1.71 18.24
N ILE A 190 -2.99 1.33 17.63
CA ILE A 190 -4.27 2.01 17.81
C ILE A 190 -4.68 1.99 19.29
N ILE A 191 -4.56 0.85 19.96
CA ILE A 191 -4.84 0.73 21.41
C ILE A 191 -3.92 1.64 22.22
N ALA A 192 -2.63 1.68 21.92
CA ALA A 192 -1.68 2.54 22.64
C ALA A 192 -2.03 4.03 22.49
N ILE A 193 -2.38 4.48 21.28
CA ILE A 193 -2.79 5.86 21.00
C ILE A 193 -4.10 6.20 21.69
N LEU A 194 -5.06 5.27 21.66
CA LEU A 194 -6.32 5.40 22.36
C LEU A 194 -6.09 5.60 23.85
N ILE A 195 -5.25 4.77 24.49
CA ILE A 195 -4.93 4.90 25.91
C ILE A 195 -4.31 6.28 26.21
N ILE A 196 -3.36 6.74 25.39
CA ILE A 196 -2.74 8.05 25.56
C ILE A 196 -3.77 9.17 25.44
N HIS A 197 -4.64 9.11 24.43
CA HIS A 197 -5.73 10.07 24.26
C HIS A 197 -6.67 10.07 25.47
N MET A 198 -7.08 8.90 25.95
CA MET A 198 -7.99 8.77 27.09
C MET A 198 -7.39 9.33 28.39
N ILE A 199 -6.12 9.08 28.66
CA ILE A 199 -5.43 9.58 29.86
C ILE A 199 -5.36 11.10 29.87
N VAL A 200 -5.24 11.74 28.70
CA VAL A 200 -5.12 13.19 28.58
C VAL A 200 -6.50 13.85 28.46
N PHE A 201 -7.28 13.44 27.46
CA PHE A 201 -8.51 14.11 27.06
C PHE A 201 -9.64 13.92 28.08
N TYR A 202 -9.88 12.68 28.53
CA TYR A 202 -11.03 12.34 29.36
C TYR A 202 -11.08 13.10 30.70
N PRO A 203 -9.99 13.19 31.50
CA PRO A 203 -10.01 13.96 32.74
C PRO A 203 -10.03 15.47 32.49
N LEU A 204 -9.34 15.97 31.46
CA LEU A 204 -9.31 17.41 31.16
C LEU A 204 -10.67 17.93 30.67
N ALA A 205 -11.43 17.10 29.95
CA ALA A 205 -12.77 17.40 29.50
C ALA A 205 -13.86 17.26 30.58
N ASN A 206 -13.50 16.83 31.81
CA ASN A 206 -14.43 16.57 32.91
C ASN A 206 -15.62 15.66 32.53
N LEU A 207 -15.37 14.64 31.72
CA LEU A 207 -16.40 13.69 31.29
C LEU A 207 -16.87 12.81 32.46
N SER A 208 -18.12 12.33 32.37
CA SER A 208 -18.74 11.51 33.41
C SER A 208 -17.92 10.25 33.71
N PRO A 209 -17.47 10.01 34.96
CA PRO A 209 -16.62 8.87 35.29
C PRO A 209 -17.37 7.52 35.34
N GLN A 210 -18.64 7.50 34.95
CA GLN A 210 -19.47 6.30 34.99
C GLN A 210 -18.90 5.21 34.06
N PRO A 211 -18.73 3.96 34.54
CA PRO A 211 -18.07 2.91 33.76
C PRO A 211 -18.70 2.63 32.38
N HIS A 212 -20.02 2.72 32.27
CA HIS A 212 -20.73 2.48 31.00
C HIS A 212 -20.50 3.60 29.98
N VAL A 213 -20.42 4.87 30.42
CA VAL A 213 -20.12 6.01 29.55
C VAL A 213 -18.67 5.95 29.06
N LEU A 214 -17.74 5.66 29.98
CA LEU A 214 -16.33 5.46 29.66
C LEU A 214 -16.13 4.31 28.67
N GLY A 215 -16.74 3.14 28.93
CA GLY A 215 -16.64 1.97 28.06
C GLY A 215 -17.17 2.23 26.66
N ASN A 216 -18.32 2.90 26.55
CA ASN A 216 -18.90 3.28 25.26
C ASN A 216 -18.00 4.25 24.49
N HIS A 217 -17.41 5.23 25.18
CA HIS A 217 -16.50 6.19 24.55
C HIS A 217 -15.22 5.50 24.03
N ILE A 218 -14.61 4.61 24.83
CA ILE A 218 -13.43 3.83 24.42
C ILE A 218 -13.75 2.96 23.20
N LEU A 219 -14.89 2.26 23.21
CA LEU A 219 -15.31 1.41 22.10
C LEU A 219 -15.56 2.21 20.83
N ALA A 220 -16.28 3.33 20.93
CA ALA A 220 -16.54 4.21 19.79
C ALA A 220 -15.23 4.74 19.19
N MET A 221 -14.33 5.27 20.02
CA MET A 221 -13.02 5.74 19.59
C MET A 221 -12.19 4.63 18.93
N PHE A 222 -12.16 3.43 19.52
CA PHE A 222 -11.43 2.29 18.97
C PHE A 222 -11.93 1.89 17.58
N LEU A 223 -13.24 1.74 17.42
CA LEU A 223 -13.86 1.38 16.13
C LEU A 223 -13.65 2.48 15.09
N SER A 224 -13.75 3.75 15.48
CA SER A 224 -13.51 4.88 14.58
C SER A 224 -12.05 4.94 14.15
N LEU A 225 -11.09 4.78 15.06
CA LEU A 225 -9.66 4.77 14.70
C LEU A 225 -9.33 3.63 13.73
N LEU A 226 -9.93 2.45 13.90
CA LEU A 226 -9.83 1.35 12.93
C LEU A 226 -10.44 1.74 11.58
N MET A 227 -11.67 2.27 11.58
CA MET A 227 -12.36 2.67 10.34
C MET A 227 -11.56 3.71 9.55
N PHE A 228 -11.05 4.75 10.22
CA PHE A 228 -10.25 5.80 9.58
C PHE A 228 -8.89 5.28 9.11
N THR A 229 -8.26 4.36 9.84
CA THR A 229 -7.01 3.73 9.38
C THR A 229 -7.25 2.92 8.10
N SER A 230 -8.33 2.13 8.05
CA SER A 230 -8.75 1.38 6.85
C SER A 230 -9.15 2.28 5.69
N LEU A 231 -9.78 3.44 5.97
CA LEU A 231 -10.09 4.44 4.96
C LEU A 231 -8.80 4.99 4.31
N GLY A 232 -7.78 5.28 5.11
CA GLY A 232 -6.47 5.70 4.60
C GLY A 232 -5.81 4.66 3.69
N GLN A 233 -5.86 3.38 4.08
CA GLN A 233 -5.34 2.27 3.27
C GLN A 233 -6.10 2.15 1.95
N MET A 234 -7.43 2.23 1.99
CA MET A 234 -8.27 2.17 0.79
C MET A 234 -7.92 3.29 -0.20
N ILE A 235 -7.80 4.53 0.28
CA ILE A 235 -7.41 5.68 -0.55
C ILE A 235 -6.00 5.46 -1.14
N SER A 236 -5.08 4.89 -0.36
CA SER A 236 -3.73 4.59 -0.82
C SER A 236 -3.67 3.50 -1.89
N VAL A 237 -4.60 2.54 -1.91
CA VAL A 237 -4.67 1.50 -2.96
C VAL A 237 -5.28 2.04 -4.24
N LEU A 238 -6.32 2.88 -4.12
CA LEU A 238 -7.07 3.38 -5.27
C LEU A 238 -6.28 4.37 -6.13
N LEU A 239 -5.28 5.04 -5.54
CA LEU A 239 -4.57 6.12 -6.18
C LEU A 239 -3.11 5.74 -6.49
N PRO A 240 -2.60 6.10 -7.69
CA PRO A 240 -1.28 5.65 -8.15
C PRO A 240 -0.11 6.36 -7.47
N SER A 241 -0.36 7.46 -6.76
CA SER A 241 0.67 8.25 -6.09
C SER A 241 0.24 8.66 -4.69
N THR A 242 1.17 8.61 -3.74
CA THR A 242 0.96 9.08 -2.37
C THR A 242 0.54 10.55 -2.33
N ARG A 243 1.02 11.38 -3.27
CA ARG A 243 0.63 12.82 -3.33
C ARG A 243 -0.84 13.02 -3.68
N THR A 244 -1.34 12.28 -4.67
CA THR A 244 -2.76 12.36 -5.05
C THR A 244 -3.63 11.72 -3.97
N ALA A 245 -3.15 10.68 -3.28
CA ALA A 245 -3.81 10.10 -2.12
C ALA A 245 -4.00 11.11 -0.97
N PHE A 246 -2.98 11.93 -0.66
CA PHE A 246 -3.14 13.01 0.32
C PHE A 246 -4.22 14.02 -0.08
N LEU A 247 -4.26 14.45 -1.34
CA LEU A 247 -5.28 15.38 -1.83
C LEU A 247 -6.69 14.77 -1.74
N ALA A 248 -6.85 13.53 -2.16
CA ALA A 248 -8.12 12.82 -2.08
C ALA A 248 -8.57 12.62 -0.63
N SER A 249 -7.65 12.34 0.29
CA SER A 249 -7.96 12.20 1.71
C SER A 249 -8.53 13.48 2.31
N GLY A 250 -8.02 14.66 1.91
CA GLY A 250 -8.57 15.94 2.35
C GLY A 250 -10.02 16.14 1.89
N PHE A 251 -10.32 15.77 0.65
CA PHE A 251 -11.69 15.80 0.13
C PHE A 251 -12.61 14.82 0.87
N SER A 252 -12.19 13.56 1.05
CA SER A 252 -12.97 12.54 1.77
C SER A 252 -13.23 12.92 3.23
N LEU A 253 -12.21 13.44 3.93
CA LEU A 253 -12.36 13.93 5.29
C LEU A 253 -13.29 15.14 5.36
N GLY A 254 -13.21 16.06 4.38
CA GLY A 254 -14.12 17.20 4.28
C GLY A 254 -15.59 16.77 4.12
N LEU A 255 -15.86 15.78 3.27
CA LEU A 255 -17.20 15.20 3.12
C LEU A 255 -17.68 14.54 4.41
N LEU A 256 -16.83 13.73 5.06
CA LEU A 256 -17.19 13.08 6.33
C LEU A 256 -17.54 14.11 7.40
N ASN A 257 -16.80 15.21 7.47
CA ASN A 257 -17.06 16.30 8.41
C ASN A 257 -18.38 17.04 8.10
N LEU A 258 -18.68 17.25 6.81
CA LEU A 258 -19.90 17.93 6.39
C LEU A 258 -21.16 17.14 6.77
N TYR A 259 -21.13 15.81 6.64
CA TYR A 259 -22.27 14.94 6.96
C TYR A 259 -22.32 14.51 8.44
N SER A 260 -21.33 14.89 9.25
CA SER A 260 -21.33 14.63 10.70
C SER A 260 -21.86 15.79 11.54
N THR A 261 -22.01 16.98 10.93
CA THR A 261 -22.59 18.19 11.56
C THR A 261 -24.06 18.31 11.15
#